data_AF-A0AAV9D9G9-F1
#
_entry.id   AF-A0AAV9D9G9-F1
#
_cell.length_a   1.000
_cell.length_b   1.000
_cell.length_c   1.000
_cell.angle_alpha   90.00
_cell.angle_beta   90.00
_cell.angle_gamma   90.00
#
_symmetry.space_group_name_H-M   'P 1'
#
loop_
_entity.id
_entity.type
_entity.pdbx_description
1 polymer ?
#
loop_
_entity_poly.entity_id
_entity_poly.type
_entity_poly.pdbx_seq_one_letter_code
_entity_poly.pdbx_strand_id
1 'polypeptide(L)'
;MANLNSDANLLFLESPVGVGFSYSNTSSDLEELGDDATAKDSYIFLVNWFKRFPHLKHQDFYISGESYAGHYVPQLAEKIYDGNMKAPKQDHINFKGFIIGNAVLDDETFQTGVIDYAWDHAIISDGLRNDIKKYCNFSNEEQTRRCHTSMNEFYAVYDIINMYNIYAPTCVDHISTSTHQKRRIEEGGLHKKRVGYDPCMSTYTETYLNRLDVQKALHANVTGIPYNWKHCSDAQNYWTDWQASVLPIIEKLINGGIRVWIYSGDIDGDVPVTSTRYSLNKLGLQITRDWTPWYNHMQKRGCVKWVCPTCLTVSAHYIGGAFGEH
;
A
#
# COMPACT_ATOMS: atom_id res chain seq x y z
N MET A 1 -3.29 -17.89 4.42
CA MET A 1 -4.16 -16.71 4.34
C MET A 1 -5.56 -17.19 4.00
N ALA A 2 -6.59 -16.61 4.63
CA ALA A 2 -7.96 -16.84 4.18
C ALA A 2 -8.10 -16.31 2.76
N ASN A 3 -8.78 -17.05 1.89
CA ASN A 3 -9.03 -16.61 0.53
C ASN A 3 -10.20 -15.63 0.57
N LEU A 4 -9.96 -14.33 0.34
CA LEU A 4 -11.00 -13.29 0.42
C LEU A 4 -12.17 -13.55 -0.55
N ASN A 5 -11.96 -14.38 -1.58
CA ASN A 5 -13.01 -14.74 -2.53
C ASN A 5 -14.09 -15.68 -1.95
N SER A 6 -13.90 -16.24 -0.74
CA SER A 6 -14.93 -17.05 -0.08
C SER A 6 -16.13 -16.22 0.36
N ASP A 7 -15.90 -14.93 0.63
CA ASP A 7 -16.88 -14.05 1.25
C ASP A 7 -17.18 -12.79 0.41
N ALA A 8 -16.47 -12.58 -0.70
CA ALA A 8 -16.64 -11.41 -1.57
C ALA A 8 -16.33 -11.70 -3.05
N ASN A 9 -16.95 -10.91 -3.94
CA ASN A 9 -16.52 -10.80 -5.34
C ASN A 9 -15.33 -9.82 -5.40
N LEU A 10 -14.17 -10.29 -5.84
CA LEU A 10 -12.95 -9.47 -5.91
C LEU A 10 -12.75 -8.91 -7.31
N LEU A 11 -12.46 -7.62 -7.40
CA LEU A 11 -12.06 -6.92 -8.62
C LEU A 11 -10.67 -6.34 -8.40
N PHE A 12 -9.70 -6.81 -9.18
CA PHE A 12 -8.35 -6.25 -9.21
C PHE A 12 -8.26 -5.29 -10.39
N LEU A 13 -7.92 -4.04 -10.10
CA LEU A 13 -7.79 -2.98 -11.09
C LEU A 13 -6.32 -2.55 -11.16
N GLU A 14 -5.70 -2.72 -12.32
CA GLU A 14 -4.37 -2.16 -12.61
C GLU A 14 -4.54 -0.68 -13.00
N SER A 15 -4.03 0.22 -12.16
CA SER A 15 -4.21 1.66 -12.29
C SER A 15 -2.98 2.38 -11.71
N PRO A 16 -2.56 3.52 -12.28
CA PRO A 16 -3.13 4.20 -13.45
C PRO A 16 -2.68 3.59 -14.79
N VAL A 17 -2.95 4.30 -15.88
CA VAL A 17 -2.45 3.94 -17.20
C VAL A 17 -0.92 3.77 -17.18
N GLY A 18 -0.43 2.74 -17.88
CA GLY A 18 0.97 2.33 -17.86
C GLY A 18 1.30 1.26 -16.82
N VAL A 19 0.40 0.96 -15.87
CA VAL A 19 0.57 -0.09 -14.87
C VAL A 19 0.07 -1.44 -15.40
N GLY A 20 0.91 -2.47 -15.29
CA GLY A 20 0.56 -3.84 -15.67
C GLY A 20 0.13 -3.95 -17.13
N PHE A 21 -1.14 -4.30 -17.36
CA PHE A 21 -1.79 -4.38 -18.67
C PHE A 21 -2.64 -3.15 -19.01
N SER A 22 -2.70 -2.12 -18.17
CA SER A 22 -3.42 -0.88 -18.46
C SER A 22 -2.60 0.04 -19.35
N TYR A 23 -3.14 0.46 -20.49
CA TYR A 23 -2.44 1.29 -21.50
C TYR A 23 -3.36 2.35 -22.12
N SER A 24 -2.76 3.37 -22.72
CA SER A 24 -3.44 4.33 -23.60
C SER A 24 -2.85 4.28 -25.01
N ASN A 25 -3.67 4.58 -26.00
CA ASN A 25 -3.24 4.78 -27.39
C ASN A 25 -2.74 6.22 -27.63
N THR A 26 -2.90 7.11 -26.66
CA THR A 26 -2.51 8.51 -26.72
C THR A 26 -1.32 8.73 -25.78
N SER A 27 -0.16 9.07 -26.33
CA SER A 27 1.06 9.21 -25.53
C SER A 27 1.01 10.36 -24.52
N SER A 28 0.27 11.44 -24.81
CA SER A 28 0.12 12.58 -23.89
C SER A 28 -0.62 12.24 -22.61
N ASP A 29 -1.42 11.17 -22.59
CA ASP A 29 -2.09 10.72 -21.36
C ASP A 29 -1.08 10.25 -20.30
N LEU A 30 0.13 9.88 -20.72
CA LEU A 30 1.23 9.52 -19.82
C LEU A 30 1.95 10.74 -19.27
N GLU A 31 1.75 11.95 -19.82
CA GLU A 31 2.46 13.17 -19.40
C GLU A 31 1.73 13.94 -18.28
N GLU A 32 0.49 13.57 -17.97
CA GLU A 32 -0.38 14.19 -16.96
C GLU A 32 -0.82 13.19 -15.88
N LEU A 33 0.05 12.25 -15.51
CA LEU A 33 -0.24 11.29 -14.45
C LEU A 33 -0.18 11.94 -13.08
N GLY A 34 -0.92 11.39 -12.13
CA GLY A 34 -1.11 12.05 -10.85
C GLY A 34 -2.24 11.48 -10.01
N ASP A 35 -2.34 11.95 -8.78
CA ASP A 35 -3.38 11.53 -7.84
C ASP A 35 -4.78 11.87 -8.37
N ASP A 36 -5.01 13.10 -8.84
CA ASP A 36 -6.34 13.52 -9.33
C ASP A 36 -6.75 12.76 -10.60
N ALA A 37 -5.82 12.61 -11.55
CA ALA A 37 -6.05 11.87 -12.79
C ALA A 37 -6.39 10.41 -12.49
N THR A 38 -5.60 9.76 -11.62
CA THR A 38 -5.81 8.36 -11.21
C THR A 38 -7.18 8.15 -10.55
N ALA A 39 -7.57 9.04 -9.63
CA ALA A 39 -8.86 8.97 -8.97
C ALA A 39 -10.03 9.18 -9.94
N LYS A 40 -9.90 10.13 -10.87
CA LYS A 40 -10.91 10.42 -11.89
C LYS A 40 -11.10 9.24 -12.86
N ASP A 41 -10.02 8.69 -13.38
CA ASP A 41 -10.07 7.59 -14.35
C ASP A 41 -10.57 6.30 -13.71
N SER A 42 -10.14 6.02 -12.47
CA SER A 42 -10.65 4.90 -11.69
C SER A 42 -12.15 5.03 -11.40
N TYR A 43 -12.65 6.24 -11.14
CA TYR A 43 -14.08 6.49 -10.97
C TYR A 43 -14.86 6.26 -12.28
N ILE A 44 -14.35 6.77 -13.41
CA ILE A 44 -14.95 6.55 -14.74
C ILE A 44 -15.00 5.06 -15.07
N PHE A 45 -13.90 4.34 -14.79
CA PHE A 45 -13.83 2.89 -14.93
C PHE A 45 -14.94 2.21 -14.12
N LEU A 46 -15.10 2.53 -12.82
CA LEU A 46 -16.12 1.90 -11.97
C LEU A 46 -17.55 2.18 -12.46
N VAL A 47 -17.84 3.41 -12.88
CA VAL A 47 -19.15 3.76 -13.45
C VAL A 47 -19.45 2.90 -14.68
N ASN A 48 -18.47 2.72 -15.58
CA ASN A 48 -18.63 1.89 -16.77
C ASN A 48 -18.66 0.39 -16.43
N TRP A 49 -17.91 -0.05 -15.42
CA TRP A 49 -17.92 -1.42 -14.92
C TRP A 49 -19.31 -1.81 -14.40
N PHE A 50 -19.96 -0.97 -13.58
CA PHE A 50 -21.31 -1.25 -13.10
C PHE A 50 -22.38 -1.16 -14.20
N LYS A 51 -22.15 -0.41 -15.28
CA LYS A 51 -23.00 -0.47 -16.49
C LYS A 51 -22.83 -1.79 -17.24
N ARG A 52 -21.61 -2.30 -17.33
CA ARG A 52 -21.28 -3.59 -17.96
C ARG A 52 -21.79 -4.77 -17.13
N PHE A 53 -21.75 -4.68 -15.81
CA PHE A 53 -22.15 -5.71 -14.85
C PHE A 53 -23.27 -5.23 -13.91
N PRO A 54 -24.48 -4.95 -14.44
CA PRO A 54 -25.56 -4.32 -13.66
C PRO A 54 -26.05 -5.17 -12.48
N HIS A 55 -25.89 -6.49 -12.54
CA HIS A 55 -26.26 -7.40 -11.44
C HIS A 55 -25.42 -7.20 -10.17
N LEU A 56 -24.24 -6.55 -10.26
CA LEU A 56 -23.40 -6.23 -9.12
C LEU A 56 -23.74 -4.87 -8.48
N LYS A 57 -24.52 -4.01 -9.16
CA LYS A 57 -24.77 -2.62 -8.73
C LYS A 57 -25.47 -2.50 -7.38
N HIS A 58 -26.26 -3.51 -7.00
CA HIS A 58 -26.98 -3.55 -5.73
C HIS A 58 -26.20 -4.22 -4.59
N GLN A 59 -25.05 -4.82 -4.88
CA GLN A 59 -24.21 -5.43 -3.85
C GLN A 59 -23.50 -4.34 -3.05
N ASP A 60 -23.16 -4.65 -1.80
CA ASP A 60 -22.33 -3.75 -1.00
C ASP A 60 -20.95 -3.62 -1.63
N PHE A 61 -20.56 -2.40 -1.96
CA PHE A 61 -19.31 -2.11 -2.62
C PHE A 61 -18.31 -1.50 -1.63
N TYR A 62 -17.12 -2.08 -1.62
CA TYR A 62 -15.98 -1.61 -0.84
C TYR A 62 -14.77 -1.47 -1.76
N ILE A 63 -13.89 -0.53 -1.41
CA ILE A 63 -12.59 -0.40 -2.08
C ILE A 63 -11.52 -0.81 -1.08
N SER A 64 -10.52 -1.56 -1.52
CA SER A 64 -9.36 -1.87 -0.70
C SER A 64 -8.05 -1.60 -1.42
N GLY A 65 -7.02 -1.25 -0.67
CA GLY A 65 -5.67 -1.03 -1.21
C GLY A 65 -4.59 -1.14 -0.14
N GLU A 66 -3.32 -1.12 -0.58
CA GLU A 66 -2.15 -1.20 0.28
C GLU A 66 -1.10 -0.13 -0.11
N SER A 67 -0.22 0.25 0.82
CA SER A 67 0.91 1.16 0.55
C SER A 67 0.44 2.52 0.04
N TYR A 68 0.90 2.96 -1.14
CA TYR A 68 0.48 4.23 -1.75
C TYR A 68 -1.01 4.28 -2.12
N ALA A 69 -1.71 3.13 -2.13
CA ALA A 69 -3.16 3.13 -2.22
C ALA A 69 -3.83 3.78 -0.99
N GLY A 70 -3.07 4.10 0.05
CA GLY A 70 -3.46 5.06 1.08
C GLY A 70 -3.86 6.42 0.53
N HIS A 71 -3.35 6.84 -0.63
CA HIS A 71 -3.81 8.02 -1.37
C HIS A 71 -4.93 7.67 -2.35
N TYR A 72 -4.68 6.68 -3.21
CA TYR A 72 -5.62 6.29 -4.27
C TYR A 72 -7.02 5.94 -3.75
N VAL A 73 -7.11 5.18 -2.65
CA VAL A 73 -8.39 4.68 -2.16
C VAL A 73 -9.25 5.80 -1.55
N PRO A 74 -8.76 6.65 -0.62
CA PRO A 74 -9.54 7.80 -0.15
C PRO A 74 -9.94 8.77 -1.25
N GLN A 75 -9.05 9.07 -2.20
CA GLN A 75 -9.36 9.98 -3.31
C GLN A 75 -10.41 9.40 -4.26
N LEU A 76 -10.33 8.11 -4.59
CA LEU A 76 -11.38 7.41 -5.35
C LEU A 76 -12.70 7.36 -4.56
N ALA A 77 -12.65 7.06 -3.27
CA ALA A 77 -13.81 7.05 -2.39
C ALA A 77 -14.50 8.43 -2.35
N GLU A 78 -13.73 9.51 -2.37
CA GLU A 78 -14.25 10.88 -2.48
C GLU A 78 -14.97 11.11 -3.81
N LYS A 79 -14.39 10.70 -4.95
CA LYS A 79 -15.05 10.82 -6.26
C LYS A 79 -16.38 10.06 -6.29
N ILE A 80 -16.44 8.86 -5.68
CA ILE A 80 -17.69 8.08 -5.56
C ILE A 80 -18.70 8.76 -4.65
N TYR A 81 -18.26 9.24 -3.48
CA TYR A 81 -19.12 9.92 -2.51
C TYR A 81 -19.75 11.18 -3.12
N ASP A 82 -18.92 12.05 -3.72
CA ASP A 82 -19.37 13.26 -4.39
C ASP A 82 -20.22 12.96 -5.63
N GLY A 83 -19.87 11.90 -6.36
CA GLY A 83 -20.65 11.39 -7.49
C GLY A 83 -22.06 10.97 -7.10
N ASN A 84 -22.19 10.18 -6.02
CA ASN A 84 -23.48 9.77 -5.47
C ASN A 84 -24.31 10.97 -4.98
N MET A 85 -23.69 11.99 -4.39
CA MET A 85 -24.42 13.20 -3.96
C MET A 85 -25.01 13.99 -5.14
N LYS A 86 -24.36 13.95 -6.30
CA LYS A 86 -24.78 14.70 -7.51
C LYS A 86 -25.70 13.88 -8.43
N ALA A 87 -25.61 12.55 -8.39
CA ALA A 87 -26.34 11.65 -9.27
C ALA A 87 -27.73 11.26 -8.72
N PRO A 88 -28.69 10.93 -9.59
CA PRO A 88 -29.94 10.29 -9.19
C PRO A 88 -29.70 8.96 -8.45
N LYS A 89 -30.58 8.60 -7.50
CA LYS A 89 -30.44 7.38 -6.67
C LYS A 89 -30.27 6.10 -7.49
N GLN A 90 -30.92 5.99 -8.65
CA GLN A 90 -30.79 4.82 -9.51
C GLN A 90 -29.39 4.65 -10.10
N ASP A 91 -28.56 5.70 -10.11
CA ASP A 91 -27.19 5.70 -10.65
C ASP A 91 -26.13 5.61 -9.55
N HIS A 92 -26.55 5.51 -8.29
CA HIS A 92 -25.62 5.38 -7.17
C HIS A 92 -24.84 4.07 -7.25
N ILE A 93 -23.57 4.16 -6.90
CA ILE A 93 -22.78 3.00 -6.49
C ILE A 93 -23.14 2.74 -5.03
N ASN A 94 -23.52 1.51 -4.66
CA ASN A 94 -23.85 1.13 -3.29
C ASN A 94 -22.60 1.04 -2.39
N PHE A 95 -21.88 2.15 -2.29
CA PHE A 95 -20.59 2.28 -1.62
C PHE A 95 -20.77 2.34 -0.10
N LYS A 96 -20.01 1.48 0.59
CA LYS A 96 -20.16 1.24 2.03
C LYS A 96 -18.97 1.63 2.87
N GLY A 97 -17.79 1.70 2.26
CA GLY A 97 -16.56 1.90 2.99
C GLY A 97 -15.32 1.47 2.22
N PHE A 98 -14.17 1.68 2.84
CA PHE A 98 -12.90 1.25 2.29
C PHE A 98 -11.95 0.72 3.35
N ILE A 99 -11.00 -0.09 2.90
CA ILE A 99 -10.02 -0.78 3.74
C ILE A 99 -8.62 -0.51 3.19
N ILE A 100 -7.74 0.09 3.97
CA ILE A 100 -6.37 0.39 3.54
C ILE A 100 -5.33 -0.23 4.49
N GLY A 101 -4.41 -1.00 3.92
CA GLY A 101 -3.35 -1.72 4.62
C GLY A 101 -2.00 -1.02 4.48
N ASN A 102 -1.21 -0.93 5.55
CA ASN A 102 0.15 -0.37 5.54
C ASN A 102 0.20 0.91 4.68
N ALA A 103 -0.69 1.84 4.98
CA ALA A 103 -1.08 2.90 4.06
C ALA A 103 -0.33 4.21 4.34
N VAL A 104 0.19 4.85 3.29
CA VAL A 104 0.71 6.22 3.37
C VAL A 104 -0.48 7.17 3.42
N LEU A 105 -0.56 8.03 4.44
CA LEU A 105 -1.72 8.92 4.68
C LEU A 105 -1.36 10.41 4.73
N ASP A 106 -0.15 10.71 5.17
CA ASP A 106 0.36 12.05 5.43
C ASP A 106 1.89 12.00 5.49
N ASP A 107 2.56 12.79 4.66
CA ASP A 107 4.00 12.64 4.43
C ASP A 107 4.85 12.96 5.65
N GLU A 108 4.49 13.99 6.41
CA GLU A 108 5.21 14.37 7.62
C GLU A 108 5.21 13.23 8.65
N THR A 109 4.02 12.66 8.90
CA THR A 109 3.86 11.57 9.86
C THR A 109 4.41 10.25 9.33
N PHE A 110 4.36 10.04 8.01
CA PHE A 110 5.00 8.91 7.34
C PHE A 110 6.52 8.94 7.55
N GLN A 111 7.20 10.02 7.18
CA GLN A 111 8.65 10.15 7.31
C GLN A 111 9.07 9.98 8.78
N THR A 112 8.43 10.72 9.69
CA THR A 112 8.74 10.64 11.13
C THR A 112 8.53 9.23 11.69
N GLY A 113 7.45 8.56 11.28
CA GLY A 113 7.12 7.21 11.74
C GLY A 113 8.09 6.15 11.25
N VAL A 114 8.54 6.24 10.00
CA VAL A 114 9.54 5.34 9.40
C VAL A 114 10.89 5.44 10.12
N ILE A 115 11.32 6.66 10.45
CA ILE A 115 12.59 6.89 11.15
C ILE A 115 12.54 6.38 12.60
N ASP A 116 11.47 6.68 13.34
CA ASP A 116 11.33 6.19 14.72
C ASP A 116 11.18 4.65 14.76
N TYR A 117 10.44 4.06 13.81
CA TYR A 117 10.32 2.61 13.71
C TYR A 117 11.67 1.94 13.44
N ALA A 118 12.46 2.45 12.49
CA ALA A 118 13.78 1.90 12.20
C ALA A 118 14.71 1.96 13.42
N TRP A 119 14.66 3.05 14.19
CA TRP A 119 15.44 3.20 15.41
C TRP A 119 14.99 2.23 16.50
N ASP A 120 13.68 2.12 16.75
CA ASP A 120 13.12 1.20 17.76
C ASP A 120 13.45 -0.27 17.45
N HIS A 121 13.67 -0.60 16.17
CA HIS A 121 14.05 -1.93 15.70
C HIS A 121 15.56 -2.13 15.53
N ALA A 122 16.38 -1.21 16.03
CA ALA A 122 17.84 -1.25 15.95
C ALA A 122 18.41 -1.33 14.51
N ILE A 123 17.66 -0.83 13.53
CA ILE A 123 18.07 -0.73 12.13
C ILE A 123 19.02 0.47 11.96
N ILE A 124 18.75 1.58 12.65
CA ILE A 124 19.60 2.78 12.62
C ILE A 124 20.16 3.14 13.99
N SER A 125 21.30 3.85 13.99
CA SER A 125 21.95 4.30 15.24
C SER A 125 21.26 5.50 15.89
N ASP A 126 21.49 5.68 17.19
CA ASP A 126 21.07 6.89 17.92
C ASP A 126 21.59 8.17 17.26
N GLY A 127 22.85 8.15 16.80
CA GLY A 127 23.48 9.30 16.13
C GLY A 127 22.74 9.69 14.86
N LEU A 128 22.47 8.72 13.98
CA LEU A 128 21.76 8.96 12.73
C LEU A 128 20.34 9.47 12.98
N ARG A 129 19.58 8.87 13.91
CA ARG A 129 18.25 9.36 14.29
C ARG A 129 18.31 10.79 14.82
N ASN A 130 19.27 11.10 15.69
CA ASN A 130 19.39 12.44 16.27
C ASN A 130 19.75 13.49 15.21
N ASP A 131 20.61 13.15 14.25
CA ASP A 131 20.95 14.04 13.15
C ASP A 131 19.74 14.29 12.23
N ILE A 132 18.98 13.24 11.89
CA ILE A 132 17.74 13.39 11.12
C ILE A 132 16.75 14.30 11.85
N LYS A 133 16.47 14.04 13.15
CA LYS A 133 15.56 14.88 13.95
C LYS A 133 16.02 16.33 14.10
N LYS A 134 17.32 16.58 14.02
CA LYS A 134 17.90 17.91 14.16
C LYS A 134 17.91 18.71 12.85
N TYR A 135 18.11 18.04 11.72
CA TYR A 135 18.37 18.69 10.44
C TYR A 135 17.23 18.58 9.41
N CYS A 136 16.30 17.66 9.62
CA CYS A 136 15.12 17.49 8.77
C CYS A 136 13.88 18.14 9.40
N ASN A 137 13.05 18.75 8.56
CA ASN A 137 11.72 19.24 8.94
C ASN A 137 10.70 18.76 7.90
N PHE A 138 10.07 17.61 8.15
CA PHE A 138 9.18 16.96 7.18
C PHE A 138 7.86 17.69 6.91
N SER A 139 7.56 18.78 7.63
CA SER A 139 6.45 19.67 7.27
C SER A 139 6.78 20.64 6.13
N ASN A 140 8.06 20.76 5.74
CA ASN A 140 8.52 21.61 4.66
C ASN A 140 8.88 20.79 3.41
N GLU A 141 8.61 21.32 2.23
CA GLU A 141 9.04 20.70 0.96
C GLU A 141 10.57 20.75 0.80
N GLU A 142 11.18 21.90 1.11
CA GLU A 142 12.63 22.08 1.00
C GLU A 142 13.36 21.59 2.25
N GLN A 143 14.28 20.65 2.06
CA GLN A 143 15.12 20.09 3.12
C GLN A 143 16.55 20.64 3.07
N THR A 144 17.22 20.63 4.22
CA THR A 144 18.62 21.04 4.27
C THR A 144 19.54 19.99 3.63
N ARG A 145 20.70 20.41 3.12
CA ARG A 145 21.72 19.46 2.63
C ARG A 145 22.09 18.41 3.67
N ARG A 146 22.13 18.78 4.96
CA ARG A 146 22.41 17.84 6.07
C ARG A 146 21.28 16.82 6.25
N CYS A 147 20.03 17.25 6.09
CA CYS A 147 18.90 16.32 6.07
C CYS A 147 19.07 15.30 4.93
N HIS A 148 19.32 15.76 3.70
CA HIS A 148 19.52 14.86 2.56
C HIS A 148 20.67 13.86 2.80
N THR A 149 21.80 14.31 3.35
CA THR A 149 22.90 13.39 3.70
C THR A 149 22.47 12.35 4.72
N SER A 150 21.76 12.74 5.78
CA SER A 150 21.30 11.82 6.82
C SER A 150 20.23 10.85 6.29
N MET A 151 19.33 11.31 5.43
CA MET A 151 18.33 10.46 4.79
C MET A 151 18.96 9.48 3.79
N ASN A 152 20.04 9.86 3.09
CA ASN A 152 20.77 8.91 2.24
C ASN A 152 21.42 7.80 3.07
N GLU A 153 22.00 8.13 4.23
CA GLU A 153 22.54 7.13 5.16
C GLU A 153 21.43 6.23 5.72
N PHE A 154 20.24 6.78 5.97
CA PHE A 154 19.06 6.03 6.38
C PHE A 154 18.64 4.99 5.33
N TYR A 155 18.45 5.42 4.07
CA TYR A 155 18.02 4.52 3.00
C TYR A 155 19.09 3.48 2.63
N ALA A 156 20.38 3.80 2.78
CA ALA A 156 21.47 2.84 2.56
C ALA A 156 21.40 1.61 3.48
N VAL A 157 20.74 1.70 4.64
CA VAL A 157 20.51 0.53 5.50
C VAL A 157 19.43 -0.38 4.90
N TYR A 158 18.43 0.18 4.23
CA TYR A 158 17.38 -0.61 3.58
C TYR A 158 17.85 -1.27 2.27
N ASP A 159 19.01 -0.89 1.72
CA ASP A 159 19.63 -1.61 0.59
C ASP A 159 20.13 -3.01 0.98
N ILE A 160 20.33 -3.28 2.28
CA ILE A 160 20.90 -4.55 2.78
C ILE A 160 19.89 -5.43 3.53
N ILE A 161 18.70 -4.93 3.86
CA ILE A 161 17.62 -5.68 4.52
C ILE A 161 16.33 -5.61 3.71
N ASN A 162 15.39 -6.52 3.96
CA ASN A 162 14.08 -6.43 3.33
C ASN A 162 13.20 -5.40 4.04
N MET A 163 12.96 -4.25 3.40
CA MET A 163 12.16 -3.17 3.97
C MET A 163 10.69 -3.55 4.17
N TYR A 164 10.11 -4.41 3.32
CA TYR A 164 8.71 -4.84 3.43
C TYR A 164 8.48 -5.88 4.55
N ASN A 165 9.55 -6.49 5.06
CA ASN A 165 9.53 -7.35 6.22
C ASN A 165 10.92 -7.43 6.83
N ILE A 166 11.15 -6.65 7.89
CA ILE A 166 12.50 -6.46 8.48
C ILE A 166 13.12 -7.73 9.08
N TYR A 167 12.33 -8.80 9.24
CA TYR A 167 12.79 -10.10 9.74
C TYR A 167 12.86 -11.19 8.65
N ALA A 168 12.46 -10.87 7.41
CA ALA A 168 12.56 -11.78 6.29
C ALA A 168 13.96 -11.71 5.65
N PRO A 169 14.43 -12.82 5.03
CA PRO A 169 15.58 -12.75 4.15
C PRO A 169 15.29 -11.85 2.93
N THR A 170 16.34 -11.33 2.31
CA THR A 170 16.26 -10.69 1.01
C THR A 170 16.20 -11.74 -0.10
N CYS A 171 15.56 -11.41 -1.22
CA CYS A 171 15.61 -12.26 -2.40
C CYS A 171 17.01 -12.19 -3.02
N VAL A 172 17.70 -13.32 -3.12
CA VAL A 172 19.03 -13.40 -3.74
C VAL A 172 18.90 -14.10 -5.09
N ASP A 173 19.04 -13.34 -6.17
CA ASP A 173 19.13 -13.93 -7.51
C ASP A 173 20.47 -14.67 -7.66
N HIS A 174 20.41 -15.99 -7.77
CA HIS A 174 21.58 -16.85 -8.03
C HIS A 174 22.29 -16.55 -9.38
N ILE A 175 21.76 -15.62 -10.18
CA ILE A 175 22.25 -15.27 -11.52
C ILE A 175 23.15 -14.01 -11.51
N SER A 176 23.19 -13.22 -10.43
CA SER A 176 24.07 -12.06 -10.35
C SER A 176 25.49 -12.47 -9.96
N THR A 177 26.29 -12.89 -10.96
CA THR A 177 27.74 -12.80 -10.90
C THR A 177 28.16 -11.33 -10.99
N SER A 178 27.93 -10.55 -9.93
CA SER A 178 28.54 -9.24 -9.75
C SER A 178 29.51 -9.28 -8.57
N THR A 179 30.62 -8.57 -8.74
CA THR A 179 31.95 -8.96 -8.25
C THR A 179 32.31 -8.49 -6.84
N HIS A 180 31.36 -8.26 -5.94
CA HIS A 180 31.69 -7.84 -4.57
C HIS A 180 30.87 -8.57 -3.50
N GLN A 181 31.59 -9.36 -2.69
CA GLN A 181 31.18 -10.14 -1.51
C GLN A 181 30.61 -11.55 -1.74
N LYS A 182 31.52 -12.49 -2.01
CA LYS A 182 31.31 -13.90 -1.69
C LYS A 182 31.36 -14.10 -0.16
N ARG A 183 30.21 -14.19 0.50
CA ARG A 183 30.04 -15.09 1.66
C ARG A 183 29.20 -16.27 1.20
N ARG A 184 29.88 -17.38 0.88
CA ARG A 184 29.25 -18.69 0.71
C ARG A 184 28.63 -19.08 2.05
N ILE A 185 27.32 -19.11 2.13
CA ILE A 185 26.62 -19.97 3.08
C ILE A 185 26.34 -21.26 2.33
N GLU A 186 26.91 -22.36 2.79
CA GLU A 186 26.74 -23.69 2.21
C GLU A 186 25.27 -24.12 2.28
N GLU A 187 24.81 -24.67 1.15
CA GLU A 187 23.47 -25.20 0.97
C GLU A 187 23.18 -26.36 1.92
N GLY A 188 22.00 -26.33 2.52
CA GLY A 188 21.49 -27.40 3.36
C GLY A 188 19.98 -27.31 3.50
N GLY A 189 19.24 -27.54 2.42
CA GLY A 189 17.80 -27.79 2.53
C GLY A 189 17.02 -27.46 1.28
N LEU A 190 16.43 -28.50 0.68
CA LEU A 190 15.22 -28.44 -0.13
C LEU A 190 14.32 -27.31 0.37
N HIS A 191 14.06 -26.28 -0.44
CA HIS A 191 13.13 -25.19 -0.14
C HIS A 191 11.74 -25.80 0.10
N LYS A 192 11.50 -26.32 1.31
CA LYS A 192 10.16 -26.56 1.83
C LYS A 192 9.51 -25.20 1.74
N LYS A 193 8.50 -25.05 0.87
CA LYS A 193 7.57 -23.93 0.87
C LYS A 193 7.20 -23.64 2.32
N ARG A 194 7.87 -22.67 2.93
CA ARG A 194 7.44 -22.17 4.24
C ARG A 194 6.10 -21.52 3.97
N VAL A 195 5.07 -21.92 4.71
CA VAL A 195 3.81 -21.19 4.72
C VAL A 195 4.16 -19.81 5.30
N GLY A 196 4.31 -18.79 4.45
CA GLY A 196 4.84 -17.50 4.86
C GLY A 196 5.17 -16.57 3.69
N TYR A 197 5.68 -15.38 4.05
CA TYR A 197 6.13 -14.34 3.13
C TYR A 197 7.33 -14.83 2.29
N ASP A 198 7.23 -14.71 0.96
CA ASP A 198 8.28 -15.07 0.00
C ASP A 198 8.81 -13.78 -0.64
N PRO A 199 10.06 -13.37 -0.35
CA PRO A 199 10.64 -12.14 -0.87
C PRO A 199 10.87 -12.17 -2.39
N CYS A 200 10.85 -13.35 -3.02
CA CYS A 200 11.06 -13.53 -4.46
C CYS A 200 9.75 -13.64 -5.26
N MET A 201 8.59 -13.48 -4.61
CA MET A 201 7.27 -13.66 -5.23
C MET A 201 7.04 -12.75 -6.44
N SER A 202 7.64 -11.57 -6.45
CA SER A 202 7.53 -10.61 -7.55
C SER A 202 8.09 -11.17 -8.86
N THR A 203 9.30 -11.75 -8.82
CA THR A 203 9.96 -12.34 -9.98
C THR A 203 9.13 -13.45 -10.63
N TYR A 204 8.50 -14.30 -9.81
CA TYR A 204 7.65 -15.39 -10.32
C TYR A 204 6.39 -14.87 -10.99
N THR A 205 5.81 -13.80 -10.43
CA THR A 205 4.59 -13.18 -10.95
C THR A 205 4.84 -12.48 -12.27
N GLU A 206 5.94 -11.72 -12.39
CA GLU A 206 6.36 -11.12 -13.66
C GLU A 206 6.60 -12.17 -14.74
N THR A 207 7.30 -13.25 -14.39
CA THR A 207 7.54 -14.37 -15.32
C THR A 207 6.23 -14.99 -15.78
N TYR A 208 5.27 -15.20 -14.87
CA TYR A 208 3.99 -15.82 -15.18
C TYR A 208 3.11 -14.93 -16.07
N LEU A 209 2.96 -13.64 -15.73
CA LEU A 209 2.09 -12.71 -16.45
C LEU A 209 2.65 -12.29 -17.81
N ASN A 210 3.95 -12.46 -18.05
CA ASN A 210 4.55 -12.25 -19.37
C ASN A 210 4.46 -13.48 -20.31
N ARG A 211 3.88 -14.60 -19.88
CA ARG A 211 3.62 -15.72 -20.79
C ARG A 211 2.48 -15.41 -21.75
N LEU A 212 2.70 -15.68 -23.04
CA LEU A 212 1.71 -15.43 -24.09
C LEU A 212 0.39 -16.21 -23.88
N ASP A 213 0.46 -17.44 -23.39
CA ASP A 213 -0.73 -18.25 -23.12
C ASP A 213 -1.54 -17.71 -21.94
N VAL A 214 -0.87 -17.15 -20.92
CA VAL A 214 -1.50 -16.48 -19.79
C VAL A 214 -2.15 -15.17 -20.23
N GLN A 215 -1.45 -14.31 -20.97
CA GLN A 215 -2.03 -13.06 -21.49
C GLN A 215 -3.26 -13.34 -22.36
N LYS A 216 -3.19 -14.35 -23.23
CA LYS A 216 -4.33 -14.78 -24.04
C LYS A 216 -5.52 -15.25 -23.19
N ALA A 217 -5.26 -16.02 -22.13
CA ALA A 217 -6.31 -16.51 -21.24
C ALA A 217 -6.97 -15.40 -20.41
N LEU A 218 -6.22 -14.36 -20.04
CA LEU A 218 -6.73 -13.17 -19.34
C LEU A 218 -7.41 -12.16 -20.28
N HIS A 219 -7.38 -12.39 -21.59
CA HIS A 219 -7.73 -11.40 -22.61
C HIS A 219 -6.95 -10.08 -22.43
N ALA A 220 -5.72 -10.18 -21.92
CA ALA A 220 -4.78 -9.08 -21.79
C ALA A 220 -4.00 -8.88 -23.09
N ASN A 221 -3.42 -7.70 -23.29
CA ASN A 221 -2.52 -7.39 -24.40
C ASN A 221 -3.11 -7.69 -25.81
N VAL A 222 -4.42 -7.48 -25.99
CA VAL A 222 -5.11 -7.80 -27.26
C VAL A 222 -4.76 -6.84 -28.40
N THR A 223 -4.17 -5.67 -28.09
CA THR A 223 -3.79 -4.63 -29.05
C THR A 223 -2.29 -4.56 -29.33
N GLY A 224 -1.45 -5.37 -28.67
CA GLY A 224 0.00 -5.29 -28.81
C GLY A 224 0.61 -4.12 -28.02
N ILE A 225 0.43 -4.13 -26.70
CA ILE A 225 1.08 -3.24 -25.74
C ILE A 225 2.61 -3.28 -25.96
N PRO A 226 3.27 -2.12 -26.10
CA PRO A 226 4.68 -2.04 -26.52
C PRO A 226 5.69 -2.37 -25.41
N TYR A 227 5.23 -2.85 -24.26
CA TYR A 227 6.05 -3.16 -23.10
C TYR A 227 5.58 -4.46 -22.42
N ASN A 228 6.49 -5.05 -21.65
CA ASN A 228 6.19 -6.23 -20.83
C ASN A 228 5.46 -5.82 -19.55
N TRP A 229 4.66 -6.74 -19.02
CA TRP A 229 4.06 -6.58 -17.70
C TRP A 229 5.17 -6.52 -16.63
N LYS A 230 5.06 -5.57 -15.70
CA LYS A 230 5.95 -5.42 -14.54
C LYS A 230 5.10 -5.11 -13.30
N HIS A 231 5.62 -5.40 -12.10
CA HIS A 231 4.93 -5.03 -10.85
C HIS A 231 4.75 -3.52 -10.69
N CYS A 232 5.83 -2.77 -10.92
CA CYS A 232 5.87 -1.33 -10.81
C CYS A 232 6.25 -0.75 -12.17
N SER A 233 5.47 0.21 -12.64
CA SER A 233 5.67 0.85 -13.93
C SER A 233 6.61 2.04 -13.82
N ASP A 234 7.38 2.28 -14.88
CA ASP A 234 8.16 3.51 -15.06
C ASP A 234 7.26 4.73 -15.31
N ALA A 235 5.93 4.55 -15.43
CA ALA A 235 4.93 5.61 -15.57
C ALA A 235 4.96 6.63 -14.41
N GLN A 236 5.41 6.21 -13.21
CA GLN A 236 5.62 7.11 -12.07
C GLN A 236 6.60 8.26 -12.36
N ASN A 237 7.47 8.13 -13.37
CA ASN A 237 8.42 9.19 -13.74
C ASN A 237 7.73 10.43 -14.35
N TYR A 238 6.45 10.30 -14.73
CA TYR A 238 5.64 11.37 -15.30
C TYR A 238 4.56 11.88 -14.33
N TRP A 239 4.72 11.60 -13.04
CA TRP A 239 3.78 12.02 -11.99
C TRP A 239 3.88 13.53 -11.74
N THR A 240 2.76 14.25 -11.87
CA THR A 240 2.71 15.72 -11.83
C THR A 240 2.12 16.29 -10.54
N ASP A 241 1.28 15.53 -9.83
CA ASP A 241 0.70 15.93 -8.55
C ASP A 241 0.74 14.80 -7.53
N TRP A 242 1.14 15.13 -6.30
CA TRP A 242 1.09 14.27 -5.13
C TRP A 242 0.53 15.09 -3.97
N GLN A 243 -0.56 14.62 -3.37
CA GLN A 243 -1.17 15.35 -2.28
C GLN A 243 -0.46 15.02 -0.96
N ALA A 244 0.13 16.00 -0.28
CA ALA A 244 0.93 15.74 0.93
C ALA A 244 0.20 15.03 2.09
N SER A 245 -1.14 15.11 2.11
CA SER A 245 -1.97 14.49 3.15
C SER A 245 -3.38 14.23 2.63
N VAL A 246 -3.87 13.01 2.84
CA VAL A 246 -5.27 12.61 2.56
C VAL A 246 -6.14 12.57 3.82
N LEU A 247 -5.59 12.96 4.97
CA LEU A 247 -6.33 13.05 6.23
C LEU A 247 -7.62 13.89 6.12
N PRO A 248 -7.65 15.06 5.42
CA PRO A 248 -8.89 15.82 5.25
C PRO A 248 -9.97 15.07 4.45
N ILE A 249 -9.56 14.24 3.49
CA ILE A 249 -10.47 13.41 2.69
C ILE A 249 -11.07 12.31 3.58
N ILE A 250 -10.23 11.65 4.39
CA ILE A 250 -10.70 10.64 5.34
C ILE A 250 -11.69 11.25 6.34
N GLU A 251 -11.41 12.45 6.87
CA GLU A 251 -12.33 13.17 7.76
C GLU A 251 -13.67 13.47 7.07
N LYS A 252 -13.65 14.01 5.85
CA LYS A 252 -14.85 14.27 5.03
C LYS A 252 -15.69 13.00 4.87
N LEU A 253 -15.06 11.88 4.52
CA LEU A 253 -15.75 10.61 4.27
C LEU A 253 -16.34 10.01 5.56
N ILE A 254 -15.62 10.09 6.67
CA ILE A 254 -16.11 9.67 8.00
C ILE A 254 -17.35 10.48 8.39
N ASN A 255 -17.30 11.81 8.21
CA ASN A 255 -18.43 12.71 8.47
C ASN A 255 -19.62 12.44 7.52
N GLY A 256 -19.35 11.93 6.32
CA GLY A 256 -20.33 11.44 5.35
C GLY A 256 -20.91 10.06 5.66
N GLY A 257 -20.51 9.41 6.77
CA GLY A 257 -21.01 8.09 7.17
C GLY A 257 -20.35 6.91 6.45
N ILE A 258 -19.24 7.13 5.76
CA ILE A 258 -18.46 6.06 5.11
C ILE A 258 -17.63 5.32 6.15
N ARG A 259 -17.64 3.98 6.08
CA ARG A 259 -16.83 3.14 6.98
C ARG A 259 -15.39 3.08 6.50
N VAL A 260 -14.46 3.23 7.41
CA VAL A 260 -13.02 3.18 7.15
C VAL A 260 -12.39 2.11 8.03
N TRP A 261 -11.56 1.27 7.43
CA TRP A 261 -10.69 0.37 8.18
C TRP A 261 -9.24 0.56 7.73
N ILE A 262 -8.39 0.95 8.67
CA ILE A 262 -6.95 1.09 8.44
C ILE A 262 -6.26 -0.04 9.21
N TYR A 263 -5.40 -0.81 8.55
CA TYR A 263 -4.63 -1.85 9.22
C TYR A 263 -3.15 -1.76 8.85
N SER A 264 -2.27 -2.24 9.73
CA SER A 264 -0.83 -2.29 9.46
C SER A 264 -0.25 -3.61 9.94
N GLY A 265 0.61 -4.22 9.12
CA GLY A 265 1.56 -5.23 9.56
C GLY A 265 2.61 -4.62 10.48
N ASP A 266 2.91 -5.27 11.59
CA ASP A 266 3.79 -4.74 12.62
C ASP A 266 5.30 -4.96 12.36
N ILE A 267 5.62 -5.65 11.28
CA ILE A 267 7.00 -5.95 10.84
C ILE A 267 7.35 -5.30 9.50
N ASP A 268 6.44 -4.51 8.93
CA ASP A 268 6.68 -3.72 7.73
C ASP A 268 7.53 -2.49 8.09
N GLY A 269 8.69 -2.36 7.46
CA GLY A 269 9.59 -1.22 7.61
C GLY A 269 9.39 -0.14 6.55
N ASP A 270 8.63 -0.41 5.48
CA ASP A 270 8.34 0.55 4.40
C ASP A 270 7.24 1.51 4.86
N VAL A 271 6.07 0.97 5.25
CA VAL A 271 4.95 1.76 5.79
C VAL A 271 4.56 1.24 7.18
N PRO A 272 5.38 1.51 8.21
CA PRO A 272 5.22 0.91 9.52
C PRO A 272 3.97 1.39 10.25
N VAL A 273 3.52 0.56 11.19
CA VAL A 273 2.42 0.89 12.11
C VAL A 273 2.64 2.22 12.87
N THR A 274 3.89 2.61 13.10
CA THR A 274 4.25 3.89 13.75
C THR A 274 3.76 5.08 12.91
N SER A 275 3.96 5.05 11.59
CA SER A 275 3.48 6.07 10.66
C SER A 275 1.96 6.18 10.70
N THR A 276 1.26 5.06 10.58
CA THR A 276 -0.21 5.01 10.71
C THR A 276 -0.69 5.61 12.03
N ARG A 277 -0.03 5.29 13.15
CA ARG A 277 -0.39 5.82 14.48
C ARG A 277 -0.21 7.33 14.56
N TYR A 278 0.87 7.87 13.99
CA TYR A 278 1.13 9.31 13.97
C TYR A 278 0.10 10.04 13.11
N SER A 279 -0.23 9.55 11.91
CA SER A 279 -1.25 10.16 11.05
C SER A 279 -2.63 10.16 11.72
N LEU A 280 -2.99 9.07 12.41
CA LEU A 280 -4.25 8.97 13.16
C LEU A 280 -4.31 9.90 14.37
N ASN A 281 -3.18 10.12 15.04
CA ASN A 281 -3.11 11.11 16.12
C ASN A 281 -3.27 12.53 15.57
N LYS A 282 -2.67 12.83 14.40
CA LYS A 282 -2.82 14.11 13.68
C LYS A 282 -4.26 14.37 13.24
N LEU A 283 -4.98 13.31 12.80
CA LEU A 283 -6.40 13.38 12.44
C LEU A 283 -7.31 13.77 13.63
N GLY A 284 -6.88 13.57 14.88
CA GLY A 284 -7.54 14.16 16.06
C GLY A 284 -8.92 13.61 16.41
N LEU A 285 -9.35 12.48 15.84
CA LEU A 285 -10.68 11.90 16.09
C LEU A 285 -10.82 11.33 17.52
N GLN A 286 -12.03 11.40 18.07
CA GLN A 286 -12.34 10.88 19.40
C GLN A 286 -12.23 9.36 19.47
N ILE A 287 -11.40 8.88 20.39
CA ILE A 287 -11.23 7.46 20.69
C ILE A 287 -12.45 6.98 21.48
N THR A 288 -13.14 5.96 20.97
CA THR A 288 -14.29 5.33 21.64
C THR A 288 -13.90 4.06 22.36
N ARG A 289 -12.88 3.35 21.86
CA ARG A 289 -12.28 2.20 22.53
C ARG A 289 -10.79 2.18 22.26
N ASP A 290 -10.03 2.19 23.34
CA ASP A 290 -8.57 2.17 23.28
C ASP A 290 -8.04 0.80 22.78
N TRP A 291 -6.74 0.74 22.50
CA TRP A 291 -6.04 -0.42 22.00
C TRP A 291 -6.33 -1.67 22.83
N THR A 292 -7.00 -2.64 22.22
CA THR A 292 -7.33 -3.92 22.84
C THR A 292 -6.86 -5.08 21.97
N PRO A 293 -6.40 -6.19 22.57
CA PRO A 293 -5.99 -7.35 21.79
C PRO A 293 -7.16 -7.92 21.00
N TRP A 294 -6.90 -8.34 19.76
CA TRP A 294 -7.84 -9.15 18.99
C TRP A 294 -7.24 -10.55 18.75
N TYR A 295 -8.13 -11.54 18.69
CA TYR A 295 -7.75 -12.95 18.70
C TYR A 295 -8.33 -13.67 17.48
N ASN A 296 -7.58 -14.63 16.95
CA ASN A 296 -8.07 -15.63 16.02
C ASN A 296 -7.69 -17.01 16.52
N HIS A 297 -8.66 -17.91 16.68
CA HIS A 297 -8.48 -19.25 17.25
C HIS A 297 -7.66 -19.24 18.56
N MET A 298 -8.03 -18.35 19.50
CA MET A 298 -7.37 -18.13 20.81
C MET A 298 -5.93 -17.60 20.76
N GLN A 299 -5.35 -17.39 19.58
CA GLN A 299 -4.05 -16.73 19.45
C GLN A 299 -4.24 -15.23 19.26
N LYS A 300 -3.49 -14.42 20.04
CA LYS A 300 -3.45 -12.97 19.84
C LYS A 300 -2.87 -12.70 18.45
N ARG A 301 -3.62 -11.99 17.61
CA ARG A 301 -3.22 -11.66 16.23
C ARG A 301 -2.88 -10.20 16.04
N GLY A 302 -3.08 -9.38 17.07
CA GLY A 302 -2.77 -7.98 17.00
C GLY A 302 -3.46 -7.19 18.10
N CYS A 303 -3.54 -5.88 17.88
CA CYS A 303 -4.34 -4.98 18.69
C CYS A 303 -5.26 -4.17 17.78
N VAL A 304 -6.44 -3.80 18.28
CA VAL A 304 -7.44 -3.00 17.59
C VAL A 304 -7.82 -1.80 18.44
N LYS A 305 -7.96 -0.64 17.80
CA LYS A 305 -8.44 0.61 18.37
C LYS A 305 -9.65 1.06 17.55
N TRP A 306 -10.69 1.52 18.24
CA TRP A 306 -11.90 2.05 17.60
C TRP A 306 -11.98 3.55 17.80
N VAL A 307 -12.27 4.25 16.72
CA VAL A 307 -12.29 5.70 16.66
C VAL A 307 -13.62 6.09 16.04
N CYS A 308 -14.48 6.76 16.82
CA CYS A 308 -15.92 6.87 16.57
C CYS A 308 -16.67 5.49 16.67
N PRO A 309 -17.94 5.43 17.09
CA PRO A 309 -18.60 4.14 17.38
C PRO A 309 -18.73 3.18 16.17
N THR A 310 -18.69 3.69 14.93
CA THR A 310 -18.93 2.89 13.72
C THR A 310 -18.12 3.29 12.47
N CYS A 311 -17.31 4.36 12.53
CA CYS A 311 -16.77 4.98 11.31
C CYS A 311 -15.31 4.62 11.00
N LEU A 312 -14.45 4.41 12.01
CA LEU A 312 -13.04 4.08 11.79
C LEU A 312 -12.57 2.95 12.72
N THR A 313 -12.09 1.86 12.12
CA THR A 313 -11.40 0.76 12.80
C THR A 313 -9.92 0.81 12.47
N VAL A 314 -9.07 0.68 13.48
CA VAL A 314 -7.60 0.66 13.31
C VAL A 314 -7.05 -0.62 13.92
N SER A 315 -6.30 -1.41 13.16
CA SER A 315 -5.68 -2.63 13.68
C SER A 315 -4.21 -2.77 13.32
N ALA A 316 -3.40 -3.14 14.31
CA ALA A 316 -2.03 -3.62 14.10
C ALA A 316 -2.07 -5.14 14.12
N HIS A 317 -1.47 -5.80 13.13
CA HIS A 317 -1.49 -7.25 12.98
C HIS A 317 -0.08 -7.81 13.21
N TYR A 318 0.02 -8.78 14.13
CA TYR A 318 1.23 -9.58 14.32
C TYR A 318 1.39 -10.51 13.12
N ILE A 319 2.35 -10.24 12.23
CA ILE A 319 2.63 -11.10 11.07
C ILE A 319 3.66 -12.21 11.41
N GLY A 320 4.17 -12.26 12.65
CA GLY A 320 5.13 -13.27 13.11
C GLY A 320 4.53 -14.66 13.33
N GLY A 321 4.91 -15.62 12.47
CA GLY A 321 4.90 -17.05 12.76
C GLY A 321 6.26 -17.49 13.31
N ALA A 322 6.25 -18.08 14.51
CA ALA A 322 7.37 -18.75 15.18
C ALA A 322 8.67 -17.94 15.26
N PHE A 323 8.84 -17.17 16.34
CA PHE A 323 10.18 -16.97 16.89
C PHE A 323 10.75 -18.36 17.16
N GLY A 324 11.88 -18.67 16.53
CA GLY A 324 12.56 -19.95 16.66
C GLY A 324 12.78 -20.29 18.12
N GLU A 325 12.56 -21.56 18.44
CA GLU A 325 12.97 -22.18 19.69
C GLU A 325 14.46 -21.85 19.94
N HIS A 326 14.73 -21.14 21.04
CA HIS A 326 16.04 -21.09 21.66
C HIS A 326 15.96 -21.77 23.03
#